data_AF-A0A4Z0Z6Q8-F1
#
_entry.id   AF-A0A4Z0Z6Q8-F1
#
_cell.length_a   1.000
_cell.length_b   1.000
_cell.length_c   1.000
_cell.angle_alpha   90.00
_cell.angle_beta   90.00
_cell.angle_gamma   90.00
#
_symmetry.space_group_name_H-M   'P 1'
#
loop_
_entity.id
_entity.type
_entity.pdbx_description
1 polymer ?
#
loop_
_entity_poly.entity_id
_entity_poly.type
_entity_poly.pdbx_seq_one_letter_code
_entity_poly.pdbx_strand_id
1 'polypeptide(L)'
;MAVNETVTDPELATVLAASRDTRLQALNLVDQITAAGPIDAASTEAQLETSKQQKLLITNLAQLRGLHRAANFAARQTKTQTSEARQEVDRLHLQLQNLYYEQRHLQGEIAACESFESVPAAPVSVPDQGVKEQAQVEDMPVVPACVASSTSTPVNQGYEENKNIDSTVAIRHSPIPACLDNIRSSYCYSVTQLAQELIEIQNSHSYQQLPLIPAEEFLALKPEHATDDENALMVARIEHERSEREALEQKRMELLKRKQKLIADNKRRKDDLSNLDKELERFIDSAKPITKLFDKNV
;
A
#
# COMPACT_ATOMS: atom_id res chain seq x y z
N MET A 1 -15.19 0.69 58.21
CA MET A 1 -14.15 1.50 57.54
C MET A 1 -14.48 2.97 57.82
N ALA A 2 -13.53 3.74 58.36
CA ALA A 2 -13.79 5.12 58.72
C ALA A 2 -13.94 5.95 57.44
N VAL A 3 -15.10 6.61 57.26
CA VAL A 3 -15.44 7.50 56.12
C VAL A 3 -14.38 8.59 55.84
N ASN A 4 -13.41 8.77 56.74
CA ASN A 4 -12.30 9.71 56.63
C ASN A 4 -11.21 9.29 55.65
N GLU A 5 -11.01 7.99 55.44
CA GLU A 5 -9.94 7.51 54.56
C GLU A 5 -10.35 7.53 53.08
N THR A 6 -11.65 7.59 52.80
CA THR A 6 -12.20 7.54 51.44
C THR A 6 -12.38 8.91 50.79
N VAL A 7 -12.30 9.99 51.56
CA VAL A 7 -12.54 11.35 51.07
C VAL A 7 -11.22 12.10 50.94
N THR A 8 -10.73 12.18 49.70
CA THR A 8 -9.49 12.88 49.34
C THR A 8 -9.70 14.38 49.14
N ASP A 9 -10.94 14.80 48.85
CA ASP A 9 -11.26 16.20 48.57
C ASP A 9 -11.15 17.07 49.84
N PRO A 10 -10.34 18.14 49.83
CA PRO A 10 -10.09 18.94 51.02
C PRO A 10 -11.33 19.72 51.49
N GLU A 11 -12.18 20.20 50.58
CA GLU A 11 -13.41 20.91 50.95
C GLU A 11 -14.39 19.96 51.63
N LEU A 12 -14.57 18.76 51.07
CA LEU A 12 -15.46 17.74 51.62
C LEU A 12 -14.93 17.20 52.96
N ALA A 13 -13.62 17.07 53.12
CA ALA A 13 -12.99 16.72 54.40
C ALA A 13 -13.27 17.77 55.49
N THR A 14 -13.21 19.07 55.17
CA THR A 14 -13.56 20.13 56.13
C THR A 14 -15.04 20.12 56.51
N VAL A 15 -15.95 19.87 55.55
CA VAL A 15 -17.39 19.72 55.81
C VAL A 15 -17.65 18.53 56.74
N LEU A 16 -17.00 17.40 56.50
CA LEU A 16 -17.14 16.20 57.32
C LEU A 16 -16.61 16.39 58.75
N ALA A 17 -15.47 17.06 58.90
CA ALA A 17 -14.92 17.42 60.21
C ALA A 17 -15.88 18.35 60.97
N ALA A 18 -16.29 19.46 60.35
CA ALA A 18 -17.24 20.42 60.94
C ALA A 18 -18.59 19.77 61.29
N SER A 19 -19.07 18.84 60.46
CA SER A 19 -20.29 18.05 60.72
C SER A 19 -20.14 17.18 61.96
N ARG A 20 -19.00 16.48 62.11
CA ARG A 20 -18.74 15.66 63.28
C ARG A 20 -18.63 16.49 64.55
N ASP A 21 -17.89 17.59 64.52
CA ASP A 21 -17.69 18.45 65.68
C ASP A 21 -19.01 19.08 66.14
N THR A 22 -19.82 19.57 65.18
CA THR A 22 -21.16 20.10 65.45
C THR A 22 -22.08 19.04 66.05
N ARG A 23 -22.02 17.80 65.56
CA ARG A 23 -22.78 16.67 66.11
C ARG A 23 -22.34 16.31 67.53
N LEU A 24 -21.04 16.27 67.80
CA LEU A 24 -20.51 15.98 69.14
C LEU A 24 -20.93 17.05 70.14
N GLN A 25 -20.88 18.34 69.76
CA GLN A 25 -21.36 19.43 70.61
C GLN A 25 -22.88 19.35 70.85
N ALA A 26 -23.67 19.01 69.83
CA ALA A 26 -25.11 18.84 69.98
C ALA A 26 -25.46 17.70 70.95
N LEU A 27 -24.78 16.55 70.84
CA LEU A 27 -24.98 15.41 71.74
C LEU A 27 -24.59 15.77 73.17
N ASN A 28 -23.44 16.43 73.36
CA ASN A 28 -23.00 16.86 74.68
C ASN A 28 -23.99 17.85 75.33
N LEU A 29 -24.53 18.80 74.56
CA LEU A 29 -25.57 19.72 75.04
C LEU A 29 -26.85 18.97 75.45
N VAL A 30 -27.27 17.95 74.68
CA VAL A 30 -28.42 17.11 75.03
C VAL A 30 -28.17 16.34 76.33
N ASP A 31 -26.97 15.76 76.50
CA ASP A 31 -26.58 15.03 77.72
C ASP A 31 -26.53 15.95 78.96
N GLN A 32 -26.08 17.19 78.80
CA GLN A 32 -26.09 18.19 79.87
C GLN A 32 -27.52 18.59 80.28
N ILE A 33 -28.42 18.76 79.31
CA ILE A 33 -29.82 19.12 79.57
C ILE A 33 -30.57 17.96 80.24
N THR A 34 -30.34 16.72 79.81
CA THR A 34 -30.95 15.54 80.45
C THR A 34 -30.43 15.31 81.86
N ALA A 35 -29.14 15.57 82.13
CA ALA A 35 -28.56 15.46 83.47
C ALA A 35 -29.03 16.56 84.44
N ALA A 36 -29.30 17.78 83.95
CA ALA A 36 -29.72 18.93 84.77
C ALA A 36 -31.21 18.91 85.17
N GLY A 37 -32.06 18.11 84.51
CA GLY A 37 -33.50 18.09 84.75
C GLY A 37 -34.26 19.28 84.15
N PRO A 38 -35.53 19.52 84.52
CA PRO A 38 -36.32 20.64 84.00
C PRO A 38 -35.63 21.98 84.22
N ILE A 39 -35.66 22.86 83.20
CA ILE A 39 -34.93 24.14 83.15
C ILE A 39 -35.17 24.98 84.42
N ASP A 40 -36.38 24.95 84.98
CA ASP A 40 -36.78 25.74 86.15
C ASP A 40 -36.23 25.24 87.49
N ALA A 41 -35.69 24.02 87.55
CA ALA A 41 -35.07 23.42 88.74
C ALA A 41 -33.53 23.55 88.75
N ALA A 42 -32.93 23.99 87.63
CA ALA A 42 -31.49 24.12 87.48
C ALA A 42 -30.96 25.43 88.09
N SER A 43 -29.72 25.41 88.58
CA SER A 43 -29.01 26.61 89.04
C SER A 43 -28.97 27.69 87.94
N THR A 44 -29.12 28.96 88.30
CA THR A 44 -29.04 30.11 87.38
C THR A 44 -27.73 30.13 86.57
N GLU A 45 -26.65 29.61 87.14
CA GLU A 45 -25.35 29.48 86.48
C GLU A 45 -25.34 28.35 85.42
N ALA A 46 -26.05 27.24 85.68
CA ALA A 46 -26.22 26.14 84.72
C ALA A 46 -27.12 26.53 83.53
N GLN A 47 -28.15 27.33 83.77
CA GLN A 47 -29.00 27.91 82.71
C GLN A 47 -28.19 28.85 81.80
N LEU A 48 -27.30 29.66 82.38
CA LEU A 48 -26.44 30.58 81.62
C LEU A 48 -25.46 29.82 80.72
N GLU A 49 -24.80 28.78 81.24
CA GLU A 49 -23.88 27.94 80.46
C GLU A 49 -24.59 27.19 79.33
N THR A 50 -25.80 26.67 79.59
CA THR A 50 -26.64 26.04 78.56
C THR A 50 -26.96 27.02 77.42
N SER A 51 -27.31 28.27 77.76
CA SER A 51 -27.57 29.33 76.77
C SER A 51 -26.33 29.70 75.93
N LYS A 52 -25.13 29.74 76.55
CA LYS A 52 -23.87 29.97 75.84
C LYS A 52 -23.57 28.85 74.85
N GLN A 53 -23.66 27.59 75.29
CA GLN A 53 -23.44 26.43 74.42
C GLN A 53 -24.47 26.36 73.28
N GLN A 54 -25.73 26.71 73.54
CA GLN A 54 -26.76 26.78 72.50
C GLN A 54 -26.42 27.82 71.42
N LYS A 55 -25.94 29.02 71.80
CA LYS A 55 -25.51 30.05 70.84
C LYS A 55 -24.29 29.60 70.02
N LEU A 56 -23.34 28.91 70.65
CA LEU A 56 -22.18 28.33 69.96
C LEU A 56 -22.61 27.28 68.93
N LEU A 57 -23.52 26.38 69.31
CA LEU A 57 -24.06 25.35 68.42
C LEU A 57 -24.79 25.95 67.21
N ILE A 58 -25.60 27.00 67.41
CA ILE A 58 -26.28 27.71 66.32
C ILE A 58 -25.27 28.30 65.32
N THR A 59 -24.16 28.85 65.82
CA THR A 59 -23.08 29.40 64.98
C THR A 59 -22.41 28.29 64.15
N ASN A 60 -22.06 27.16 64.77
CA ASN A 60 -21.44 26.02 64.10
C ASN A 60 -22.38 25.39 63.06
N LEU A 61 -23.69 25.31 63.35
CA LEU A 61 -24.70 24.88 62.38
C LEU A 61 -24.81 25.84 61.17
N ALA A 62 -24.66 27.14 61.37
CA ALA A 62 -24.63 28.11 60.27
C ALA A 62 -23.38 27.93 59.41
N GLN A 63 -22.21 27.74 60.02
CA GLN A 63 -20.95 27.45 59.31
C GLN A 63 -21.06 26.14 58.50
N LEU A 64 -21.57 25.06 59.11
CA LEU A 64 -21.77 23.78 58.44
C LEU A 64 -22.69 23.90 57.22
N ARG A 65 -23.79 24.66 57.33
CA ARG A 65 -24.68 24.94 56.19
C ARG A 65 -23.97 25.72 55.08
N GLY A 66 -23.10 26.67 55.44
CA GLY A 66 -22.26 27.40 54.49
C GLY A 66 -21.31 26.48 53.73
N LEU A 67 -20.52 25.68 54.46
CA LEU A 67 -19.57 24.72 53.89
C LEU A 67 -20.26 23.68 53.00
N HIS A 68 -21.42 23.17 53.43
CA HIS A 68 -22.19 22.21 52.63
C HIS A 68 -22.68 22.83 51.31
N ARG A 69 -23.13 24.10 51.31
CA ARG A 69 -23.53 24.81 50.08
C ARG A 69 -22.34 25.01 49.15
N ALA A 70 -21.18 25.39 49.69
CA ALA A 70 -19.95 25.57 48.93
C ALA A 70 -19.53 24.26 48.23
N ALA A 71 -19.46 23.15 48.97
CA ALA A 71 -19.10 21.84 48.40
C ALA A 71 -20.08 21.37 47.30
N ASN A 72 -21.39 21.59 47.48
CA ASN A 72 -22.38 21.29 46.44
C ASN A 72 -22.22 22.18 45.19
N PHE A 73 -21.84 23.44 45.37
CA PHE A 73 -21.60 24.35 44.27
C PHE A 73 -20.34 23.95 43.49
N ALA A 74 -19.25 23.66 44.19
CA ALA A 74 -18.00 23.16 43.60
C ALA A 74 -18.25 21.88 42.79
N ALA A 75 -18.96 20.90 43.35
CA ALA A 75 -19.30 19.66 42.64
C ALA A 75 -20.10 19.90 41.34
N ARG A 76 -21.04 20.85 41.35
CA ARG A 76 -21.78 21.25 40.13
C ARG A 76 -20.88 21.93 39.12
N GLN A 77 -20.00 22.82 39.57
CA GLN A 77 -19.05 23.51 38.72
C GLN A 77 -18.11 22.53 38.02
N THR A 78 -17.51 21.59 38.75
CA THR A 78 -16.64 20.55 38.19
C THR A 78 -17.39 19.69 37.18
N LYS A 79 -18.67 19.35 37.44
CA LYS A 79 -19.50 18.61 36.48
C LYS A 79 -19.70 19.38 35.18
N THR A 80 -19.98 20.68 35.27
CA THR A 80 -20.13 21.55 34.10
C THR A 80 -18.83 21.63 33.31
N GLN A 81 -17.72 21.94 33.97
CA GLN A 81 -16.38 22.03 33.34
C GLN A 81 -15.98 20.72 32.67
N THR A 82 -16.23 19.58 33.31
CA THR A 82 -15.93 18.26 32.75
C THR A 82 -16.81 17.97 31.53
N SER A 83 -18.08 18.39 31.55
CA SER A 83 -18.97 18.25 30.40
C SER A 83 -18.53 19.12 29.22
N GLU A 84 -18.12 20.35 29.47
CA GLU A 84 -17.61 21.28 28.45
C GLU A 84 -16.32 20.75 27.82
N ALA A 85 -15.35 20.34 28.65
CA ALA A 85 -14.11 19.74 28.16
C ALA A 85 -14.37 18.46 27.34
N ARG A 86 -15.33 17.62 27.76
CA ARG A 86 -15.74 16.45 26.98
C ARG A 86 -16.34 16.84 25.63
N GLN A 87 -17.25 17.81 25.58
CA GLN A 87 -17.84 18.27 24.32
C GLN A 87 -16.77 18.80 23.37
N GLU A 88 -15.76 19.50 23.88
CA GLU A 88 -14.65 19.99 23.08
C GLU A 88 -13.79 18.84 22.52
N VAL A 89 -13.51 17.81 23.32
CA VAL A 89 -12.83 16.59 22.85
C VAL A 89 -13.63 15.91 21.74
N ASP A 90 -14.95 15.76 21.91
CA ASP A 90 -15.82 15.14 20.91
C ASP A 90 -15.85 15.96 19.61
N ARG A 91 -15.87 17.30 19.71
CA ARG A 91 -15.80 18.21 18.57
C ARG A 91 -14.48 18.06 17.80
N LEU A 92 -13.36 18.06 18.49
CA LEU A 92 -12.03 17.89 17.88
C LEU A 92 -11.86 16.49 17.27
N HIS A 93 -12.41 15.46 17.91
CA HIS A 93 -12.39 14.10 17.38
C HIS A 93 -13.13 14.00 16.05
N LEU A 94 -14.30 14.65 15.92
CA LEU A 94 -15.04 14.70 14.66
C LEU A 94 -14.26 15.45 13.57
N GLN A 95 -13.62 16.58 13.91
CA GLN A 95 -12.77 17.31 12.95
C GLN A 95 -11.60 16.46 12.47
N LEU A 96 -10.96 15.72 13.37
CA LEU A 96 -9.87 14.81 13.02
C LEU A 96 -10.34 13.67 12.10
N GLN A 97 -11.52 13.09 12.36
CA GLN A 97 -12.10 12.06 11.49
C GLN A 97 -12.36 12.60 10.07
N ASN A 98 -12.87 13.84 9.94
CA ASN A 98 -13.07 14.47 8.63
C ASN A 98 -11.75 14.61 7.86
N LEU A 99 -10.68 15.03 8.52
CA LEU A 99 -9.35 15.13 7.89
C LEU A 99 -8.81 13.77 7.46
N TYR A 100 -8.97 12.71 8.27
CA TYR A 100 -8.58 11.37 7.87
C TYR A 100 -9.36 10.86 6.66
N TYR A 101 -10.65 11.19 6.57
CA TYR A 101 -11.46 10.86 5.40
C TYR A 101 -10.94 11.57 4.15
N GLU A 102 -10.72 12.88 4.24
CA GLU A 102 -10.17 13.69 3.14
C GLU A 102 -8.80 13.16 2.68
N GLN A 103 -7.89 12.86 3.61
CA GLN A 103 -6.60 12.26 3.30
C GLN A 103 -6.76 10.96 2.51
N ARG A 104 -7.63 10.05 2.99
CA ARG A 104 -7.82 8.74 2.35
C ARG A 104 -8.46 8.88 0.97
N HIS A 105 -9.37 9.84 0.81
CA HIS A 105 -9.99 10.16 -0.47
C HIS A 105 -8.94 10.67 -1.47
N LEU A 106 -8.16 11.70 -1.09
CA LEU A 106 -7.10 12.26 -1.94
C LEU A 106 -6.02 11.23 -2.29
N GLN A 107 -5.62 10.38 -1.33
CA GLN A 107 -4.70 9.27 -1.62
C GLN A 107 -5.28 8.30 -2.65
N GLY A 108 -6.59 8.01 -2.57
CA GLY A 108 -7.28 7.20 -3.57
C GLY A 108 -7.32 7.85 -4.95
N GLU A 109 -7.56 9.16 -5.02
CA GLU A 109 -7.53 9.92 -6.29
C GLU A 109 -6.13 9.96 -6.89
N ILE A 110 -5.09 10.20 -6.09
CA ILE A 110 -3.68 10.17 -6.54
C ILE A 110 -3.34 8.79 -7.10
N ALA A 111 -3.64 7.72 -6.38
CA ALA A 111 -3.38 6.35 -6.85
C ALA A 111 -4.11 6.05 -8.16
N ALA A 112 -5.35 6.52 -8.32
CA ALA A 112 -6.10 6.38 -9.57
C ALA A 112 -5.40 7.12 -10.73
N CYS A 113 -4.92 8.34 -10.49
CA CYS A 113 -4.15 9.11 -11.47
C CYS A 113 -2.81 8.45 -11.81
N GLU A 114 -2.08 7.93 -10.82
CA GLU A 114 -0.80 7.24 -11.02
C GLU A 114 -0.96 5.91 -11.77
N SER A 115 -2.08 5.21 -11.55
CA SER A 115 -2.41 3.97 -12.26
C SER A 115 -2.92 4.18 -13.68
N PHE A 116 -3.10 5.43 -14.12
CA PHE A 116 -3.58 5.71 -15.47
C PHE A 116 -2.50 5.31 -16.49
N GLU A 117 -2.65 4.11 -17.04
CA GLU A 117 -1.81 3.64 -18.14
C GLU A 117 -2.00 4.57 -19.33
N SER A 118 -0.94 5.27 -19.75
CA SER A 118 -0.97 6.07 -20.96
C SER A 118 -1.22 5.13 -22.13
N VAL A 119 -2.48 4.99 -22.55
CA VAL A 119 -2.88 4.14 -23.66
C VAL A 119 -1.96 4.45 -24.84
N PRO A 120 -1.09 3.50 -25.26
CA PRO A 120 -0.45 3.65 -26.55
C PRO A 120 -1.61 3.67 -27.55
N ALA A 121 -1.74 4.76 -28.30
CA ALA A 121 -2.54 4.74 -29.52
C ALA A 121 -2.21 3.43 -30.23
N ALA A 122 -3.24 2.60 -30.43
CA ALA A 122 -3.16 1.18 -30.71
C ALA A 122 -1.91 0.77 -31.48
N PRO A 123 -1.26 -0.37 -31.15
CA PRO A 123 -0.20 -0.89 -31.99
C PRO A 123 -0.74 -0.97 -33.41
N VAL A 124 -0.17 -0.18 -34.32
CA VAL A 124 -0.33 -0.41 -35.75
C VAL A 124 0.49 -1.67 -36.03
N SER A 125 -0.04 -2.81 -35.61
CA SER A 125 0.24 -4.08 -36.24
C SER A 125 -0.32 -3.94 -37.65
N VAL A 126 0.54 -3.47 -38.56
CA VAL A 126 0.31 -3.62 -40.00
C VAL A 126 0.01 -5.11 -40.21
N PRO A 127 -1.19 -5.48 -40.65
CA PRO A 127 -1.50 -6.87 -40.91
C PRO A 127 -0.51 -7.36 -41.96
N ASP A 128 0.28 -8.38 -41.61
CA ASP A 128 1.13 -9.10 -42.56
C ASP A 128 0.22 -9.79 -43.59
N GLN A 129 -0.17 -9.04 -44.62
CA GLN A 129 -0.86 -9.60 -45.78
C GLN A 129 0.17 -10.35 -46.62
N GLY A 130 0.35 -11.61 -46.26
CA GLY A 130 0.57 -12.67 -47.22
C GLY A 130 2.00 -12.82 -47.72
N VAL A 131 2.87 -13.37 -46.88
CA VAL A 131 3.87 -14.33 -47.37
C VAL A 131 3.39 -15.72 -47.00
N LYS A 132 2.81 -16.43 -47.98
CA LYS A 132 2.56 -17.88 -47.86
C LYS A 132 3.91 -18.57 -47.68
N GLU A 133 4.24 -18.90 -46.46
CA GLU A 133 5.38 -19.73 -46.10
C GLU A 133 5.08 -21.18 -46.45
N GLN A 134 5.61 -21.64 -47.59
CA GLN A 134 5.80 -23.06 -47.84
C GLN A 134 7.13 -23.45 -47.19
N ALA A 135 7.11 -23.76 -45.90
CA ALA A 135 8.20 -24.46 -45.24
C ALA A 135 7.89 -25.96 -45.23
N GLN A 136 8.67 -26.73 -45.98
CA GLN A 136 8.72 -28.18 -45.84
C GLN A 136 9.46 -28.52 -44.54
N VAL A 137 8.79 -29.31 -43.72
CA VAL A 137 9.29 -29.93 -42.50
C VAL A 137 10.25 -31.06 -42.89
N GLU A 138 11.47 -31.04 -42.35
CA GLU A 138 12.33 -32.23 -42.24
C GLU A 138 12.85 -32.27 -40.79
N ASP A 139 12.70 -33.45 -40.18
CA ASP A 139 12.83 -33.78 -38.76
C ASP A 139 14.27 -33.71 -38.22
N MET A 140 14.42 -33.41 -36.92
CA MET A 140 15.41 -34.06 -36.02
C MET A 140 15.08 -33.75 -34.52
N PRO A 141 15.54 -34.59 -33.57
CA PRO A 141 14.67 -35.19 -32.56
C PRO A 141 14.58 -34.47 -31.21
N VAL A 142 13.41 -34.63 -30.59
CA VAL A 142 13.07 -34.28 -29.21
C VAL A 142 13.72 -35.26 -28.22
N VAL A 143 14.26 -34.73 -27.12
CA VAL A 143 14.57 -35.47 -25.88
C VAL A 143 13.68 -34.90 -24.76
N PRO A 144 13.10 -35.75 -23.88
CA PRO A 144 11.96 -35.34 -23.05
C PRO A 144 12.40 -34.74 -21.71
N ALA A 145 11.79 -33.62 -21.32
CA ALA A 145 11.85 -33.11 -19.95
C ALA A 145 10.64 -33.62 -19.15
N CYS A 146 10.95 -34.13 -17.97
CA CYS A 146 10.07 -34.83 -17.06
C CYS A 146 8.93 -33.98 -16.48
N VAL A 147 7.87 -34.72 -16.18
CA VAL A 147 6.62 -34.39 -15.50
C VAL A 147 6.87 -34.02 -14.04
N ALA A 148 6.25 -32.94 -13.55
CA ALA A 148 5.75 -32.86 -12.18
C ALA A 148 4.69 -31.76 -12.03
N SER A 149 3.56 -32.17 -11.48
CA SER A 149 2.29 -31.48 -11.37
C SER A 149 2.25 -30.42 -10.26
N SER A 150 1.54 -29.34 -10.55
CA SER A 150 0.46 -28.71 -9.77
C SER A 150 0.62 -28.58 -8.26
N THR A 151 0.90 -27.36 -7.84
CA THR A 151 0.65 -26.79 -6.50
C THR A 151 -0.84 -26.75 -6.18
N SER A 152 -1.23 -27.32 -5.04
CA SER A 152 -2.50 -27.07 -4.36
C SER A 152 -2.37 -25.88 -3.40
N THR A 153 -3.34 -24.98 -3.48
CA THR A 153 -3.63 -23.91 -2.52
C THR A 153 -4.03 -24.50 -1.16
N PRO A 154 -3.78 -23.80 -0.03
CA PRO A 154 -4.73 -23.89 1.06
C PRO A 154 -5.33 -22.54 1.46
N VAL A 155 -6.62 -22.66 1.67
CA VAL A 155 -7.61 -21.74 2.19
C VAL A 155 -7.34 -21.44 3.68
N ASN A 156 -7.66 -20.20 4.04
CA ASN A 156 -7.56 -19.62 5.37
C ASN A 156 -8.86 -19.90 6.15
N GLN A 157 -8.80 -20.51 7.34
CA GLN A 157 -9.90 -20.44 8.33
C GLN A 157 -9.49 -20.99 9.70
N GLY A 158 -9.87 -20.26 10.76
CA GLY A 158 -10.09 -20.82 12.09
C GLY A 158 -9.29 -20.18 13.21
N TYR A 159 -9.82 -19.10 13.78
CA TYR A 159 -9.56 -18.72 15.17
C TYR A 159 -10.25 -19.72 16.09
N GLU A 160 -9.53 -20.31 17.04
CA GLU A 160 -10.08 -20.70 18.35
C GLU A 160 -9.04 -20.46 19.46
N GLU A 161 -9.53 -19.80 20.51
CA GLU A 161 -8.86 -19.58 21.79
C GLU A 161 -8.61 -20.92 22.51
N ASN A 162 -7.55 -21.03 23.30
CA ASN A 162 -7.66 -21.51 24.69
C ASN A 162 -6.34 -21.43 25.49
N LYS A 163 -6.48 -20.78 26.66
CA LYS A 163 -5.95 -21.14 27.99
C LYS A 163 -4.44 -21.13 28.24
N ASN A 164 -4.05 -20.06 28.92
CA ASN A 164 -3.41 -20.07 30.25
C ASN A 164 -2.48 -21.24 30.57
N ILE A 165 -1.17 -21.00 30.47
CA ILE A 165 -0.18 -21.72 31.27
C ILE A 165 0.82 -20.69 31.78
N ASP A 166 0.60 -20.27 33.02
CA ASP A 166 1.59 -19.59 33.85
C ASP A 166 2.77 -20.54 34.06
N SER A 167 3.93 -20.23 33.47
CA SER A 167 5.17 -20.95 33.66
C SER A 167 6.33 -20.00 33.39
N THR A 168 6.72 -19.29 34.46
CA THR A 168 7.95 -18.52 34.52
C THR A 168 9.15 -19.48 34.43
N VAL A 169 9.57 -19.80 33.21
CA VAL A 169 10.86 -20.45 32.94
C VAL A 169 11.83 -19.37 32.55
N ALA A 170 12.83 -19.12 33.40
CA ALA A 170 13.96 -18.27 33.10
C ALA A 170 14.75 -18.85 31.92
N ILE A 171 14.45 -18.38 30.70
CA ILE A 171 15.26 -18.67 29.51
C ILE A 171 16.57 -17.92 29.66
N ARG A 172 17.61 -18.64 30.08
CA ARG A 172 19.00 -18.19 29.99
C ARG A 172 19.26 -17.87 28.52
N HIS A 173 19.41 -16.58 28.19
CA HIS A 173 19.86 -16.15 26.87
C HIS A 173 21.29 -16.64 26.68
N SER A 174 21.45 -17.74 25.95
CA SER A 174 22.75 -18.10 25.41
C SER A 174 23.10 -17.07 24.32
N PRO A 175 24.33 -16.55 24.26
CA PRO A 175 24.72 -15.61 23.21
C PRO A 175 24.49 -16.26 21.85
N ILE A 176 23.76 -15.57 20.97
CA ILE A 176 23.60 -15.99 19.58
C ILE A 176 25.02 -16.13 18.99
N PRO A 177 25.42 -17.28 18.44
CA PRO A 177 26.71 -17.43 17.80
C PRO A 177 26.87 -16.38 16.70
N ALA A 178 27.97 -15.61 16.69
CA ALA A 178 28.24 -14.54 15.74
C ALA A 178 28.11 -14.95 14.25
N CYS A 179 28.18 -16.26 13.96
CA CYS A 179 27.90 -16.83 12.64
C CYS A 179 26.44 -16.61 12.18
N LEU A 180 25.47 -16.71 13.09
CA LEU A 180 24.05 -16.48 12.78
C LEU A 180 23.72 -15.00 12.58
N ASP A 181 24.46 -14.09 13.20
CA ASP A 181 24.30 -12.64 12.98
C ASP A 181 24.79 -12.22 11.58
N ASN A 182 25.89 -12.81 11.09
CA ASN A 182 26.35 -12.59 9.72
C ASN A 182 25.37 -13.12 8.67
N ILE A 183 24.80 -14.31 8.90
CA ILE A 183 23.78 -14.88 8.00
C ILE A 183 22.52 -14.00 8.02
N ARG A 184 22.08 -13.56 9.21
CA ARG A 184 20.92 -12.67 9.36
C ARG A 184 21.13 -11.30 8.72
N SER A 185 22.31 -10.71 8.88
CA SER A 185 22.67 -9.43 8.25
C SER A 185 22.75 -9.56 6.73
N SER A 186 23.35 -10.63 6.22
CA SER A 186 23.43 -10.92 4.79
C SER A 186 22.04 -11.14 4.18
N TYR A 187 21.17 -11.92 4.85
CA TYR A 187 19.80 -12.13 4.39
C TYR A 187 18.97 -10.86 4.47
N CYS A 188 19.13 -10.05 5.52
CA CYS A 188 18.43 -8.77 5.65
C CYS A 188 18.84 -7.79 4.54
N TYR A 189 20.13 -7.77 4.18
CA TYR A 189 20.64 -6.98 3.07
C TYR A 189 20.12 -7.49 1.71
N SER A 190 20.16 -8.79 1.44
CA SER A 190 19.65 -9.33 0.17
C SER A 190 18.14 -9.19 0.03
N VAL A 191 17.38 -9.34 1.12
CA VAL A 191 15.92 -9.17 1.12
C VAL A 191 15.54 -7.72 0.90
N THR A 192 16.27 -6.78 1.48
CA THR A 192 16.04 -5.34 1.24
C THR A 192 16.40 -4.97 -0.20
N GLN A 193 17.51 -5.47 -0.73
CA GLN A 193 17.90 -5.27 -2.12
C GLN A 193 16.89 -5.84 -3.12
N LEU A 194 16.43 -7.08 -2.91
CA LEU A 194 15.39 -7.68 -3.75
C LEU A 194 14.05 -6.95 -3.63
N ALA A 195 13.70 -6.45 -2.45
CA ALA A 195 12.50 -5.61 -2.27
C ALA A 195 12.63 -4.28 -3.03
N GLN A 196 13.82 -3.68 -3.05
CA GLN A 196 14.11 -2.48 -3.82
C GLN A 196 14.03 -2.71 -5.33
N GLU A 197 14.63 -3.79 -5.82
CA GLU A 197 14.54 -4.20 -7.23
C GLU A 197 13.09 -4.52 -7.64
N LEU A 198 12.30 -5.17 -6.78
CA LEU A 198 10.88 -5.43 -7.04
C LEU A 198 10.05 -4.13 -7.08
N ILE A 199 10.36 -3.15 -6.21
CA ILE A 199 9.72 -1.82 -6.23
C ILE A 199 10.09 -1.07 -7.51
N GLU A 200 11.34 -1.13 -7.95
CA GLU A 200 11.80 -0.52 -9.21
C GLU A 200 11.13 -1.15 -10.43
N ILE A 201 10.98 -2.48 -10.46
CA ILE A 201 10.26 -3.19 -11.52
C ILE A 201 8.77 -2.83 -11.50
N GLN A 202 8.15 -2.79 -10.32
CA GLN A 202 6.73 -2.45 -10.16
C GLN A 202 6.41 -1.00 -10.51
N ASN A 203 7.40 -0.10 -10.39
CA ASN A 203 7.32 1.30 -10.79
C ASN A 203 7.86 1.57 -12.21
N SER A 204 8.36 0.56 -12.91
CA SER A 204 8.89 0.73 -14.27
C SER A 204 7.73 0.83 -15.27
N HIS A 205 7.60 2.00 -15.89
CA HIS A 205 6.55 2.21 -16.90
C HIS A 205 6.95 1.54 -18.22
N SER A 206 5.97 1.00 -18.96
CA SER A 206 6.16 0.26 -20.22
C SER A 206 7.08 0.95 -21.25
N TYR A 207 7.13 2.29 -21.29
CA TYR A 207 7.99 3.03 -22.22
C TYR A 207 9.50 2.90 -21.91
N GLN A 208 9.87 2.58 -20.67
CA GLN A 208 11.27 2.36 -20.28
C GLN A 208 11.81 1.01 -20.78
N GLN A 209 10.92 0.12 -21.23
CA GLN A 209 11.26 -1.19 -21.80
C GLN A 209 11.44 -1.14 -23.33
N LEU A 210 11.24 0.02 -23.96
CA LEU A 210 11.39 0.18 -25.40
C LEU A 210 12.89 0.11 -25.76
N PRO A 211 13.32 -0.75 -26.70
CA PRO A 211 14.72 -0.89 -27.07
C PRO A 211 15.17 0.30 -27.94
N LEU A 212 15.33 1.45 -27.29
CA LEU A 212 15.86 2.67 -27.88
C LEU A 212 17.38 2.66 -27.79
N ILE A 213 18.04 3.25 -28.77
CA ILE A 213 19.47 3.54 -28.65
C ILE A 213 19.76 4.36 -27.38
N PRO A 214 20.85 4.08 -26.65
CA PRO A 214 21.22 4.83 -25.45
C PRO A 214 21.28 6.33 -25.72
N ALA A 215 20.96 7.14 -24.71
CA ALA A 215 20.93 8.60 -24.86
C ALA A 215 22.27 9.17 -25.34
N GLU A 216 23.39 8.62 -24.88
CA GLU A 216 24.74 9.02 -25.28
C GLU A 216 24.99 8.80 -26.77
N GLU A 217 24.63 7.63 -27.29
CA GLU A 217 24.76 7.29 -28.72
C GLU A 217 23.82 8.14 -29.58
N PHE A 218 22.60 8.39 -29.11
CA PHE A 218 21.66 9.28 -29.79
C PHE A 218 22.20 10.70 -29.90
N LEU A 219 22.74 11.27 -28.82
CA LEU A 219 23.31 12.62 -28.82
C LEU A 219 24.56 12.72 -29.71
N ALA A 220 25.34 11.64 -29.83
CA ALA A 220 26.45 11.59 -30.78
C ALA A 220 25.98 11.67 -32.25
N LEU A 221 24.84 11.04 -32.57
CA LEU A 221 24.23 11.08 -33.90
C LEU A 221 23.44 12.39 -34.15
N LYS A 222 22.83 12.94 -33.11
CA LYS A 222 21.93 14.09 -33.13
C LYS A 222 22.33 15.12 -32.05
N PRO A 223 23.45 15.83 -32.24
CA PRO A 223 23.95 16.79 -31.27
C PRO A 223 23.02 18.00 -31.08
N GLU A 224 22.07 18.22 -32.00
CA GLU A 224 21.05 19.28 -31.92
C GLU A 224 20.13 19.15 -30.70
N HIS A 225 19.96 17.94 -30.16
CA HIS A 225 19.11 17.66 -28.99
C HIS A 225 19.87 17.71 -27.65
N ALA A 226 21.14 18.16 -27.63
CA ALA A 226 21.96 18.17 -26.42
C ALA A 226 21.45 19.15 -25.34
N THR A 227 20.64 20.13 -25.72
CA THR A 227 20.05 21.12 -24.81
C THR A 227 18.60 20.85 -24.44
N ASP A 228 18.02 19.78 -24.98
CA ASP A 228 16.61 19.45 -24.76
C ASP A 228 16.38 18.93 -23.35
N ASP A 229 15.16 19.12 -22.83
CA ASP A 229 14.76 18.52 -21.56
C ASP A 229 14.57 17.00 -21.71
N GLU A 230 14.54 16.26 -20.60
CA GLU A 230 14.52 14.79 -20.62
C GLU A 230 13.32 14.23 -21.41
N ASN A 231 12.17 14.90 -21.32
CA ASN A 231 10.97 14.50 -22.03
C ASN A 231 11.08 14.77 -23.54
N ALA A 232 11.54 15.95 -23.97
CA ALA A 232 11.74 16.26 -25.39
C ALA A 232 12.82 15.37 -26.00
N LEU A 233 13.90 15.09 -25.25
CA LEU A 233 14.94 14.14 -25.66
C LEU A 233 14.37 12.73 -25.84
N MET A 234 13.49 12.28 -24.95
CA MET A 234 12.82 10.98 -25.06
C MET A 234 11.92 10.92 -26.30
N VAL A 235 11.12 11.96 -26.57
CA VAL A 235 10.28 12.04 -27.76
C VAL A 235 11.12 12.02 -29.04
N ALA A 236 12.21 12.79 -29.08
CA ALA A 236 13.12 12.83 -30.22
C ALA A 236 13.78 11.46 -30.48
N ARG A 237 14.18 10.75 -29.41
CA ARG A 237 14.73 9.39 -29.50
C ARG A 237 13.72 8.40 -30.05
N ILE A 238 12.45 8.48 -29.63
CA ILE A 238 11.37 7.62 -30.12
C ILE A 238 11.12 7.88 -31.61
N GLU A 239 11.07 9.14 -32.04
CA GLU A 239 10.80 9.48 -33.44
C GLU A 239 11.96 9.05 -34.35
N HIS A 240 13.21 9.17 -33.89
CA HIS A 240 14.37 8.65 -34.62
C HIS A 240 14.27 7.13 -34.84
N GLU A 241 14.04 6.35 -33.78
CA GLU A 241 13.89 4.89 -33.88
C GLU A 241 12.74 4.51 -34.82
N ARG A 242 11.60 5.22 -34.72
CA ARG A 242 10.46 5.02 -35.62
C ARG A 242 10.86 5.26 -37.07
N SER A 243 11.55 6.37 -37.36
CA SER A 243 11.97 6.71 -38.73
C SER A 243 12.93 5.67 -39.33
N GLU A 244 13.86 5.15 -38.51
CA GLU A 244 14.79 4.09 -38.90
C GLU A 244 14.04 2.78 -39.22
N ARG A 245 13.07 2.40 -38.38
CA ARG A 245 12.23 1.21 -38.62
C ARG A 245 11.37 1.35 -39.87
N GLU A 246 10.77 2.51 -40.11
CA GLU A 246 9.99 2.78 -41.33
C GLU A 246 10.88 2.68 -42.58
N ALA A 247 12.11 3.21 -42.54
CA ALA A 247 13.06 3.12 -43.64
C ALA A 247 13.51 1.67 -43.92
N LEU A 248 13.73 0.87 -42.89
CA LEU A 248 14.06 -0.55 -43.03
C LEU A 248 12.89 -1.35 -43.62
N GLU A 249 11.66 -1.09 -43.20
CA GLU A 249 10.48 -1.79 -43.74
C GLU A 249 10.23 -1.42 -45.21
N GLN A 250 10.45 -0.16 -45.60
CA GLN A 250 10.41 0.24 -47.02
C GLN A 250 11.43 -0.54 -47.85
N LYS A 251 12.69 -0.61 -47.39
CA LYS A 251 13.75 -1.41 -48.05
C LYS A 251 13.38 -2.89 -48.14
N ARG A 252 12.81 -3.46 -47.07
CA ARG A 252 12.33 -4.85 -47.05
C ARG A 252 11.29 -5.08 -48.15
N MET A 253 10.29 -4.21 -48.25
CA MET A 253 9.23 -4.31 -49.26
C MET A 253 9.76 -4.18 -50.69
N GLU A 254 10.70 -3.26 -50.94
CA GLU A 254 11.36 -3.12 -52.23
C GLU A 254 12.14 -4.38 -52.63
N LEU A 255 12.92 -4.94 -51.70
CA LEU A 255 13.68 -6.17 -51.91
C LEU A 255 12.76 -7.37 -52.14
N LEU A 256 11.66 -7.49 -51.40
CA LEU A 256 10.65 -8.53 -51.61
C LEU A 256 10.04 -8.45 -53.01
N LYS A 257 9.67 -7.25 -53.46
CA LYS A 257 9.14 -7.03 -54.82
C LYS A 257 10.17 -7.39 -55.88
N ARG A 258 11.44 -7.04 -55.67
CA ARG A 258 12.54 -7.41 -56.58
C ARG A 258 12.76 -8.92 -56.61
N LYS A 259 12.73 -9.59 -55.46
CA LYS A 259 12.82 -11.05 -55.33
C LYS A 259 11.69 -11.73 -56.11
N GLN A 260 10.44 -11.30 -55.94
CA GLN A 260 9.29 -11.86 -56.67
C GLN A 260 9.44 -11.72 -58.19
N LYS A 261 9.88 -10.55 -58.67
CA LYS A 261 10.17 -10.34 -60.10
C LYS A 261 11.24 -11.29 -60.62
N LEU A 262 12.37 -11.42 -59.90
CA LEU A 262 13.44 -12.33 -60.28
C LEU A 262 12.99 -13.80 -60.29
N ILE A 263 12.14 -14.22 -59.36
CA ILE A 263 11.57 -15.58 -59.34
C ILE A 263 10.69 -15.80 -60.59
N ALA A 264 9.84 -14.84 -60.94
CA ALA A 264 8.99 -14.93 -62.13
C ALA A 264 9.84 -14.98 -63.43
N ASP A 265 10.86 -14.13 -63.53
CA ASP A 265 11.77 -14.11 -64.68
C ASP A 265 12.57 -15.41 -64.81
N ASN A 266 13.07 -15.96 -63.69
CA ASN A 266 13.76 -17.26 -63.70
C ASN A 266 12.82 -18.39 -64.11
N LYS A 267 11.57 -18.39 -63.64
CA LYS A 267 10.57 -19.37 -64.04
C LYS A 267 10.29 -19.29 -65.55
N ARG A 268 10.09 -18.08 -66.08
CA ARG A 268 9.88 -17.85 -67.51
C ARG A 268 11.07 -18.35 -68.34
N ARG A 269 12.30 -18.02 -67.96
CA ARG A 269 13.52 -18.49 -68.65
C ARG A 269 13.65 -20.01 -68.61
N LYS A 270 13.29 -20.65 -67.50
CA LYS A 270 13.26 -22.11 -67.38
C LYS A 270 12.25 -22.73 -68.34
N ASP A 271 11.05 -22.16 -68.44
CA ASP A 271 10.01 -22.63 -69.34
C ASP A 271 10.40 -22.42 -70.82
N ASP A 272 11.02 -21.27 -71.15
CA ASP A 272 11.54 -20.97 -72.49
C ASP A 272 12.66 -21.94 -72.90
N LEU A 273 13.62 -22.24 -72.01
CA LEU A 273 14.66 -23.24 -72.24
C LEU A 273 14.07 -24.63 -72.46
N SER A 274 13.08 -25.05 -71.65
CA SER A 274 12.41 -26.34 -71.84
C SER A 274 11.68 -26.44 -73.18
N ASN A 275 11.17 -25.32 -73.69
CA ASN A 275 10.54 -25.29 -75.02
C ASN A 275 11.58 -25.36 -76.14
N LEU A 276 12.71 -24.65 -76.00
CA LEU A 276 13.82 -24.73 -76.96
C LEU A 276 14.38 -26.16 -77.03
N ASP A 277 14.53 -26.84 -75.89
CA ASP A 277 14.95 -28.25 -75.85
C ASP A 277 14.01 -29.15 -76.66
N LYS A 278 12.69 -28.96 -76.54
CA LYS A 278 11.68 -29.71 -77.33
C LYS A 278 11.77 -29.37 -78.82
N GLU A 279 12.02 -28.11 -79.18
CA GLU A 279 12.18 -27.72 -80.59
C GLU A 279 13.46 -28.30 -81.20
N LEU A 280 14.56 -28.32 -80.44
CA LEU A 280 15.80 -28.98 -80.85
C LEU A 280 15.60 -30.48 -81.05
N GLU A 281 14.90 -31.15 -80.14
CA GLU A 281 14.57 -32.57 -80.28
C GLU A 281 13.76 -32.83 -81.57
N ARG A 282 12.72 -32.03 -81.82
CA ARG A 282 11.93 -32.10 -83.06
C ARG A 282 12.76 -31.84 -84.32
N PHE A 283 13.68 -30.87 -84.25
CA PHE A 283 14.57 -30.54 -85.36
C PHE A 283 15.52 -31.71 -85.66
N ILE A 284 16.15 -32.29 -84.63
CA ILE A 284 16.99 -33.48 -84.75
C ILE A 284 16.19 -34.63 -85.36
N ASP A 285 14.99 -34.90 -84.85
CA ASP A 285 14.09 -35.93 -85.37
C ASP A 285 13.73 -35.72 -86.84
N SER A 286 13.45 -34.48 -87.22
CA SER A 286 13.14 -34.09 -88.60
C SER A 286 14.35 -34.21 -89.53
N ALA A 287 15.58 -34.04 -89.01
CA ALA A 287 16.82 -34.19 -89.76
C ALA A 287 17.28 -35.65 -89.91
N LYS A 288 16.78 -36.59 -89.08
CA LYS A 288 17.10 -38.04 -89.13
C LYS A 288 16.98 -38.69 -90.52
N PRO A 289 16.00 -38.36 -91.38
CA PRO A 289 15.92 -38.92 -92.73
C PRO A 289 17.06 -38.48 -93.65
N ILE A 290 17.54 -37.23 -93.50
CA ILE A 290 18.63 -36.67 -94.32
C ILE A 290 19.95 -37.33 -93.93
N THR A 291 20.24 -37.47 -92.64
CA THR A 291 21.43 -38.21 -92.18
C THR A 291 21.41 -39.66 -92.66
N LYS A 292 20.26 -40.35 -92.60
CA LYS A 292 20.11 -41.70 -93.19
C LYS A 292 20.37 -41.79 -94.70
N LEU A 293 20.20 -40.70 -95.46
CA LEU A 293 20.56 -40.66 -96.88
C LEU A 293 22.07 -40.50 -97.07
N PHE A 294 22.72 -39.67 -96.26
CA PHE A 294 24.18 -39.52 -96.30
C PHE A 294 24.91 -40.78 -95.80
N ASP A 295 24.39 -41.45 -94.77
CA ASP A 295 24.95 -42.69 -94.21
C ASP A 295 24.80 -43.90 -95.16
N LYS A 296 23.92 -43.84 -96.16
CA LYS A 296 23.75 -44.87 -97.19
C LYS A 296 24.68 -44.67 -98.41
N ASN A 297 25.32 -43.51 -98.51
CA ASN A 297 26.19 -43.13 -99.62
C ASN A 297 27.68 -43.09 -99.21
N VAL A 298 28.01 -43.66 -98.05
CA VAL A 298 29.35 -44.07 -97.59
C VAL A 298 29.37 -45.59 -97.54
#